data_AF-A0A7Y7C8L6-F1
#
_entry.id   AF-A0A7Y7C8L6-F1
#
_cell.length_a   1.000
_cell.length_b   1.000
_cell.length_c   1.000
_cell.angle_alpha   90.00
_cell.angle_beta   90.00
_cell.angle_gamma   90.00
#
_symmetry.space_group_name_H-M   'P 1'
#
loop_
_entity.id
_entity.type
_entity.pdbx_description
1 polymer ?
#
loop_
_entity_poly.entity_id
_entity_poly.type
_entity_poly.pdbx_seq_one_letter_code
_entity_poly.pdbx_strand_id
1 'polypeptide(L)'
;MPVLVARKGGPCAACGAPILEGERIAYELATGPRHLACADREPELRRNRYAARCSLCGFLVRKGRGRLDVTETSEDGAFSRVWRVFCADVAACNARLAQVAR
;
A
#
# COMPACT_ATOMS: atom_id res chain seq x y z
N MET A 1 20.15 8.93 -0.94
CA MET A 1 19.17 8.60 -1.99
C MET A 1 19.34 9.55 -3.17
N PRO A 2 19.47 9.08 -4.42
CA PRO A 2 19.51 9.98 -5.58
C PRO A 2 18.15 10.66 -5.81
N VAL A 3 18.19 11.93 -6.19
CA VAL A 3 17.02 12.69 -6.62
C VAL A 3 16.91 12.61 -8.13
N LEU A 4 15.79 12.11 -8.64
CA LEU A 4 15.50 11.98 -10.07
C LEU A 4 14.30 12.86 -10.46
N VAL A 5 14.12 13.04 -11.76
CA VAL A 5 12.88 13.61 -12.32
C VAL A 5 12.04 12.45 -12.87
N ALA A 6 10.78 12.37 -12.45
CA ALA A 6 9.86 11.34 -12.90
C ALA A 6 9.58 11.46 -14.40
N ARG A 7 10.02 10.49 -15.20
CA ARG A 7 9.75 10.44 -16.65
C ARG A 7 8.33 9.97 -17.00
N LYS A 8 7.60 9.42 -16.02
CA LYS A 8 6.25 8.92 -16.19
C LYS A 8 5.51 9.05 -14.86
N GLY A 9 4.23 9.40 -14.94
CA GLY A 9 3.35 9.40 -13.78
C GLY A 9 3.17 8.01 -13.16
N GLY A 10 3.08 7.96 -11.83
CA GLY A 10 2.96 6.71 -11.09
C GLY A 10 2.67 6.95 -9.62
N PRO A 11 2.34 5.92 -8.84
CA PRO A 11 1.95 6.13 -7.44
C PRO A 11 3.20 6.17 -6.54
N CYS A 12 3.30 7.13 -5.61
CA CYS A 12 4.42 7.28 -4.65
C CYS A 12 4.50 6.09 -3.68
N ALA A 13 5.59 5.32 -3.71
CA ALA A 13 5.76 4.07 -2.97
C ALA A 13 5.54 4.15 -1.46
N ALA A 14 5.61 5.35 -0.87
CA ALA A 14 5.29 5.56 0.53
C ALA A 14 3.81 5.95 0.76
N CYS A 15 3.30 6.99 0.08
CA CYS A 15 2.03 7.61 0.50
C CYS A 15 0.80 7.23 -0.33
N GLY A 16 0.92 6.48 -1.42
CA GLY A 16 -0.26 6.20 -2.27
C GLY A 16 -0.53 7.26 -3.34
N ALA A 17 -0.20 8.52 -3.07
CA ALA A 17 -0.57 9.66 -3.92
C ALA A 17 0.15 9.61 -5.28
N PRO A 18 -0.47 10.17 -6.34
CA PRO A 18 0.18 10.24 -7.64
C PRO A 18 1.44 11.12 -7.56
N ILE A 19 2.50 10.62 -8.17
CA ILE A 19 3.66 11.36 -8.67
C ILE A 19 3.34 11.68 -10.12
N LEU A 20 3.37 12.95 -10.49
CA LEU A 20 3.20 13.40 -11.86
C LEU A 20 4.52 13.33 -12.65
N GLU A 21 4.41 13.29 -13.97
CA GLU A 21 5.57 13.43 -14.84
C GLU A 21 6.22 14.82 -14.62
N GLY A 22 7.55 14.86 -14.61
CA GLY A 22 8.31 16.08 -14.31
C GLY A 22 8.52 16.35 -12.80
N GLU A 23 7.85 15.64 -11.90
CA GLU A 23 8.09 15.80 -10.46
C GLU A 23 9.49 15.32 -10.06
N ARG A 24 10.10 16.01 -9.09
CA ARG A 24 11.33 15.55 -8.44
C ARG A 24 10.99 14.49 -7.40
N ILE A 25 11.68 13.36 -7.47
CA ILE A 25 11.41 12.17 -6.67
C ILE A 25 12.68 11.60 -6.08
N ALA A 26 12.54 10.89 -4.96
CA ALA A 26 13.55 9.96 -4.48
C ALA A 26 13.26 8.58 -5.11
N TYR A 27 14.29 7.86 -5.55
CA TYR A 27 14.12 6.54 -6.15
C TYR A 27 15.19 5.57 -5.68
N GLU A 28 14.76 4.36 -5.32
CA GLU A 28 15.63 3.22 -5.11
C GLU A 28 15.01 2.00 -5.80
N LEU A 29 15.85 1.10 -6.32
CA LEU A 29 15.38 -0.08 -7.05
C LEU A 29 14.49 -0.99 -6.18
N ALA A 30 14.80 -1.12 -4.89
CA ALA A 30 14.09 -2.01 -3.97
C ALA A 30 12.70 -1.48 -3.56
N THR A 31 12.53 -0.16 -3.46
CA THR A 31 11.33 0.47 -2.88
C THR A 31 10.51 1.25 -3.90
N GLY A 32 11.12 1.70 -5.00
CA GLY A 32 10.46 2.43 -6.07
C GLY A 32 10.44 3.96 -5.88
N PRO A 33 9.64 4.68 -6.68
CA PRO A 33 9.61 6.14 -6.68
C PRO A 33 8.83 6.70 -5.49
N ARG A 34 9.37 7.72 -4.82
CA ARG A 34 8.75 8.41 -3.67
C ARG A 34 8.80 9.92 -3.87
N HIS A 35 7.78 10.63 -3.38
CA HIS A 35 7.89 12.09 -3.21
C HIS A 35 9.09 12.40 -2.31
N LEU A 36 9.76 13.53 -2.54
CA LEU A 36 10.88 13.95 -1.69
C LEU A 36 10.47 14.07 -0.22
N ALA A 37 9.28 14.59 0.06
CA ALA A 37 8.71 14.67 1.41
C ALA A 37 8.36 13.30 2.04
N CYS A 38 8.43 12.22 1.26
CA CYS A 38 8.18 10.85 1.71
C CYS A 38 9.45 9.99 1.66
N ALA A 39 10.63 10.57 1.42
CA ALA A 39 11.88 9.81 1.27
C ALA A 39 12.23 9.02 2.53
N ASP A 40 12.06 9.64 3.70
CA ASP A 40 12.38 9.05 5.01
C ASP A 40 11.23 8.24 5.61
N ARG A 41 10.05 8.24 4.96
CA ARG A 41 8.99 7.34 5.37
C ARG A 41 9.39 5.93 4.97
N GLU A 42 9.25 5.01 5.93
CA GLU A 42 9.26 3.59 5.60
C GLU A 42 8.30 3.37 4.42
N PRO A 43 8.66 2.53 3.44
CA PRO A 43 7.75 2.19 2.37
C PRO A 43 6.52 1.56 3.02
N GLU A 44 5.49 2.37 3.22
CA GLU A 44 4.19 1.91 3.67
C GLU A 44 3.61 1.11 2.51
N LEU A 45 4.01 -0.16 2.52
CA LEU A 45 3.24 -1.28 2.07
C LEU A 45 3.28 -1.47 0.57
N ARG A 46 3.40 -2.75 0.18
CA ARG A 46 2.90 -3.13 -1.13
C ARG A 46 1.47 -2.59 -1.20
N ARG A 47 1.16 -1.80 -2.21
CA ARG A 47 -0.22 -1.34 -2.38
C ARG A 47 -1.01 -2.43 -3.06
N ASN A 48 -2.29 -2.51 -2.76
CA ASN A 48 -3.17 -3.42 -3.47
C ASN A 48 -3.16 -3.05 -4.97
N ARG A 49 -2.65 -3.97 -5.80
CA ARG A 49 -2.63 -3.77 -7.27
C ARG A 49 -4.04 -3.73 -7.85
N TYR A 50 -5.00 -4.29 -7.11
CA TYR A 50 -6.41 -4.42 -7.45
C TYR A 50 -7.27 -3.88 -6.32
N ALA A 51 -8.48 -3.42 -6.64
CA ALA A 51 -9.47 -3.15 -5.61
C ALA A 51 -9.80 -4.46 -4.88
N ALA A 52 -9.88 -4.40 -3.55
CA ALA A 52 -10.10 -5.59 -2.71
C ALA A 52 -10.84 -5.18 -1.44
N ARG A 53 -11.56 -6.13 -0.83
CA ARG A 53 -12.22 -5.90 0.45
C ARG A 53 -11.20 -5.90 1.58
N CYS A 54 -11.39 -5.00 2.55
CA CYS A 54 -10.61 -4.99 3.77
C CYS A 54 -10.83 -6.30 4.53
N SER A 55 -9.75 -6.97 4.91
CA SER A 55 -9.76 -8.25 5.64
C SER A 55 -10.32 -8.14 7.06
N LEU A 56 -10.49 -6.92 7.59
CA LEU A 56 -11.16 -6.67 8.88
C LEU A 56 -12.61 -6.24 8.67
N CYS A 57 -12.83 -5.05 8.11
CA CYS A 57 -14.17 -4.45 8.05
C CYS A 57 -14.95 -4.72 6.75
N GLY A 58 -14.42 -5.48 5.80
CA GLY A 58 -15.09 -5.83 4.54
C GLY A 58 -15.27 -4.68 3.53
N PHE A 59 -14.86 -3.45 3.88
CA PHE A 59 -14.96 -2.26 3.02
C PHE A 59 -14.14 -2.41 1.73
N LEU A 60 -14.70 -1.97 0.59
CA LEU A 60 -13.99 -2.02 -0.69
C LEU A 60 -12.88 -0.97 -0.75
N VAL A 61 -11.64 -1.41 -0.57
CA VAL A 61 -10.45 -0.59 -0.70
C VAL A 61 -10.10 -0.47 -2.19
N ARG A 62 -10.07 0.77 -2.68
CA ARG A 62 -9.71 1.06 -4.09
C ARG A 62 -8.26 0.64 -4.39
N LYS A 63 -7.97 0.38 -5.66
CA LYS A 63 -6.61 0.14 -6.15
C LYS A 63 -5.66 1.26 -5.70
N GLY A 64 -4.46 0.89 -5.25
CA GLY A 64 -3.44 1.84 -4.81
C GLY A 64 -3.70 2.45 -3.44
N ARG A 65 -4.71 1.99 -2.70
CA ARG A 65 -5.09 2.51 -1.37
C ARG A 65 -5.01 1.41 -0.32
N GLY A 66 -4.92 1.84 0.93
CA GLY A 66 -4.80 0.92 2.06
C GLY A 66 -3.47 0.19 2.08
N ARG A 67 -3.43 -0.81 2.95
CA ARG A 67 -2.28 -1.61 3.30
C ARG A 67 -2.42 -3.01 2.72
N LEU A 68 -1.42 -3.53 2.00
CA LEU A 68 -1.36 -4.95 1.63
C LEU A 68 -0.30 -5.65 2.49
N ASP A 69 -0.76 -6.59 3.30
CA ASP A 69 0.12 -7.51 4.01
C ASP A 69 0.21 -8.83 3.24
N VAL A 70 1.38 -9.44 3.26
CA VAL A 70 1.63 -10.76 2.70
C VAL A 70 2.15 -11.65 3.80
N THR A 71 1.49 -12.77 4.03
CA THR A 71 1.97 -13.82 4.92
C THR A 71 2.35 -15.01 4.04
N GLU A 72 3.59 -15.47 4.17
CA GLU A 72 4.10 -16.67 3.51
C GLU A 72 4.36 -17.71 4.58
N THR A 73 3.90 -18.94 4.36
CA THR A 73 4.19 -20.08 5.22
C THR A 73 4.75 -21.22 4.39
N SER A 74 5.65 -22.00 4.98
CA SER A 74 6.18 -23.21 4.39
C SER A 74 6.21 -24.28 5.47
N GLU A 75 5.25 -25.20 5.45
CA GLU A 75 5.10 -26.29 6.43
C GLU A 75 4.98 -27.61 5.67
N ASP A 76 5.70 -28.64 6.10
CA ASP A 76 5.71 -29.99 5.50
C ASP A 76 5.88 -30.04 3.97
N GLY A 77 6.68 -29.13 3.42
CA GLY A 77 6.92 -29.01 1.98
C GLY A 77 5.81 -28.30 1.20
N ALA A 78 4.72 -27.88 1.86
CA ALA A 78 3.68 -27.06 1.26
C ALA A 78 3.97 -25.56 1.46
N PHE A 79 4.07 -24.83 0.36
CA PHE A 79 4.17 -23.36 0.37
C PHE A 79 2.78 -22.72 0.25
N SER A 80 2.47 -21.79 1.16
CA SER A 80 1.27 -20.97 1.09
C SER A 80 1.63 -19.48 1.10
N ARG A 81 0.87 -18.68 0.35
CA ARG A 81 0.99 -17.23 0.31
C ARG A 81 -0.39 -16.60 0.41
N VAL A 82 -0.63 -15.85 1.47
CA VAL A 82 -1.89 -15.17 1.75
C VAL A 82 -1.69 -13.66 1.65
N TRP A 83 -2.52 -13.02 0.83
CA TRP A 83 -2.54 -11.57 0.65
C TRP A 83 -3.73 -10.99 1.41
N ARG A 84 -3.50 -10.00 2.28
CA ARG A 84 -4.55 -9.33 3.05
C ARG A 84 -4.53 -7.84 2.82
N VAL A 85 -5.70 -7.24 2.60
CA VAL A 85 -5.83 -5.79 2.40
C VAL A 85 -6.47 -5.16 3.63
N PHE A 86 -5.93 -4.05 4.12
CA PHE A 86 -6.48 -3.29 5.23
C PHE A 86 -6.74 -1.85 4.79
N CYS A 87 -7.87 -1.26 5.20
CA CYS A 87 -8.08 0.16 4.98
C CYS A 87 -7.09 0.98 5.83
N ALA A 88 -6.64 2.13 5.32
CA ALA A 88 -5.65 2.97 6.00
C ALA A 88 -6.23 3.73 7.22
N ASP A 89 -7.54 4.00 7.21
CA ASP A 89 -8.21 4.74 8.27
C ASP A 89 -8.74 3.79 9.35
N VAL A 90 -8.05 3.75 10.49
CA VAL A 90 -8.37 2.91 11.65
C VAL A 90 -9.71 3.31 12.29
N ALA A 91 -9.99 4.61 12.42
CA ALA A 91 -11.22 5.09 13.04
C ALA A 91 -12.44 4.70 12.20
N ALA A 92 -12.37 4.94 10.89
CA ALA A 92 -13.43 4.53 9.97
C ALA A 92 -13.56 2.99 9.88
N CYS A 93 -12.46 2.25 10.00
CA CYS A 93 -12.48 0.78 10.07
C CYS A 93 -13.28 0.30 11.28
N ASN A 94 -12.97 0.84 12.46
CA ASN A 94 -13.62 0.45 13.71
C ASN A 94 -15.12 0.78 13.71
N ALA A 95 -15.50 1.96 13.19
CA ALA A 95 -16.90 2.34 13.05
C ALA A 95 -17.70 1.33 12.21
N ARG A 96 -17.13 0.81 11.12
CA ARG A 96 -17.77 -0.23 10.29
C ARG A 96 -17.89 -1.56 11.02
N LEU A 97 -16.86 -1.97 11.77
CA LEU A 97 -16.90 -3.20 12.57
C LEU A 97 -18.03 -3.16 13.61
N ALA A 98 -18.18 -2.02 14.30
CA ALA A 98 -19.24 -1.81 15.29
C ALA A 98 -20.66 -1.87 14.71
N GLN A 99 -20.83 -1.61 13.42
CA GLN A 99 -22.13 -1.70 12.73
C GLN A 99 -22.52 -3.14 12.36
N VAL A 100 -21.54 -4.01 12.09
CA VAL A 100 -21.78 -5.41 11.70
C VAL A 100 -22.00 -6.32 12.92
N ALA A 101 -21.53 -5.91 14.10
CA ALA A 101 -21.70 -6.66 15.35
C ALA A 101 -23.06 -6.45 16.04
N ARG A 102 -23.98 -5.70 15.41
CA ARG A 102 -25.37 -5.49 15.85
C ARG A 102 -26.31 -6.28 14.96
#